data_AF-A0A061FJW3-F1
#
_entry.id   AF-A0A061FJW3-F1
#
_cell.length_a   1.000
_cell.length_b   1.000
_cell.length_c   1.000
_cell.angle_alpha   90.00
_cell.angle_beta   90.00
_cell.angle_gamma   90.00
#
_symmetry.space_group_name_H-M   'P 1'
#
loop_
_entity.id
_entity.type
_entity.pdbx_description
1 polymer ?
#
loop_
_entity_poly.entity_id
_entity_poly.type
_entity_poly.pdbx_seq_one_letter_code
_entity_poly.pdbx_strand_id
1 'polypeptide(L)'
;MILKKPLIFTEFGKSKKDEGYSINDRDSFFNTVYMNIYELAGNGGRIGGGLVWQIAAEGMESYYDGYEIVLSQDRSTGSVLSQQARKMAMLERILRSFQ
;
A
#
# COMPACT_ATOMS: atom_id res chain seq x y z
N MET A 1 -8.35 4.16 -20.13
CA MET A 1 -6.89 3.96 -20.21
C MET A 1 -6.55 3.59 -21.65
N ILE A 2 -5.68 4.35 -22.31
CA ILE A 2 -5.40 4.23 -23.75
C ILE A 2 -4.70 2.91 -24.09
N LEU A 3 -3.80 2.45 -23.21
CA LEU A 3 -2.93 1.30 -23.45
C LEU A 3 -3.57 -0.08 -23.24
N LYS A 4 -4.77 -0.15 -22.64
CA LYS A 4 -5.48 -1.42 -22.33
C LYS A 4 -4.63 -2.48 -21.58
N LYS A 5 -3.68 -2.03 -20.76
CA LYS A 5 -2.86 -2.88 -19.88
C LYS A 5 -3.14 -2.52 -18.42
N PRO A 6 -3.09 -3.46 -17.47
CA PRO A 6 -3.26 -3.13 -16.05
C PRO A 6 -2.12 -2.22 -15.57
N LEU A 7 -2.47 -1.21 -14.76
CA LEU A 7 -1.50 -0.39 -14.03
C LEU A 7 -1.30 -0.96 -12.62
N ILE A 8 -0.07 -0.93 -12.11
CA ILE A 8 0.25 -1.27 -10.72
C ILE A 8 1.14 -0.15 -10.19
N PHE A 9 0.86 0.32 -8.97
CA PHE A 9 1.72 1.28 -8.28
C PHE A 9 2.85 0.54 -7.57
N THR A 10 3.96 0.28 -8.25
CA THR A 10 4.95 -0.72 -7.83
C THR A 10 5.85 -0.29 -6.70
N GLU A 11 5.97 1.00 -6.41
CA GLU A 11 6.76 1.49 -5.28
C GLU A 11 6.11 2.78 -4.74
N PHE A 12 5.88 2.82 -3.43
CA PHE A 12 5.54 4.03 -2.70
C PHE A 12 5.93 3.89 -1.23
N GLY A 13 6.25 5.00 -0.58
CA GLY A 13 6.73 5.00 0.79
C GLY A 13 6.72 6.40 1.40
N LYS A 14 6.81 6.48 2.73
CA LYS A 14 7.05 7.72 3.48
C LYS A 14 8.29 7.52 4.35
N SER A 15 9.34 8.32 4.11
CA SER A 15 10.64 8.11 4.75
C SER A 15 10.64 8.60 6.19
N LYS A 16 11.21 7.81 7.10
CA LYS A 16 11.56 8.20 8.48
C LYS A 16 12.62 9.31 8.52
N LYS A 17 13.34 9.52 7.41
CA LYS A 17 14.38 10.55 7.27
C LYS A 17 13.80 11.91 6.90
N ASP A 18 12.51 11.99 6.56
CA ASP A 18 11.85 13.27 6.29
C ASP A 18 11.77 14.11 7.58
N GLU A 19 12.02 15.41 7.47
CA GLU A 19 11.87 16.33 8.59
C GLU A 19 10.43 16.30 9.13
N GLY A 20 10.29 16.21 10.46
CA GLY A 20 8.99 16.15 11.12
C GLY A 20 8.25 14.83 10.96
N TYR A 21 8.90 13.76 10.49
CA TYR A 21 8.28 12.44 10.35
C TYR A 21 7.58 11.97 11.62
N SER A 22 6.33 11.52 11.46
CA SER A 22 5.66 10.66 12.41
C SER A 22 5.08 9.41 11.74
N ILE A 23 4.86 8.35 12.51
CA ILE A 23 4.18 7.14 12.00
C ILE A 23 2.74 7.45 11.53
N ASN A 24 2.09 8.45 12.13
CA ASN A 24 0.76 8.89 11.71
C ASN A 24 0.78 9.51 10.31
N ASP A 25 1.84 10.24 9.96
CA ASP A 25 1.98 10.81 8.61
C ASP A 25 2.18 9.71 7.56
N ARG A 26 2.96 8.67 7.89
CA ARG A 26 3.11 7.48 7.04
C ARG A 26 1.78 6.76 6.86
N ASP A 27 1.06 6.52 7.95
CA ASP A 27 -0.23 5.81 7.90
C ASP A 27 -1.29 6.60 7.14
N SER A 28 -1.32 7.92 7.30
CA SER A 28 -2.19 8.83 6.54
C SER A 28 -1.87 8.77 5.04
N PHE A 29 -0.58 8.90 4.68
CA PHE A 29 -0.11 8.79 3.30
C PHE A 29 -0.50 7.45 2.67
N PHE A 30 -0.28 6.32 3.36
CA PHE A 30 -0.65 5.00 2.86
C PHE A 30 -2.16 4.85 2.70
N ASN A 31 -2.97 5.34 3.65
CA ASN A 31 -4.41 5.33 3.51
C ASN A 31 -4.88 6.11 2.28
N THR A 32 -4.31 7.28 2.01
CA THR A 32 -4.63 8.06 0.80
C THR A 32 -4.30 7.30 -0.48
N VAL A 33 -3.08 6.74 -0.58
CA VAL A 33 -2.67 5.94 -1.76
C VAL A 33 -3.60 4.74 -1.95
N TYR A 34 -3.91 4.01 -0.87
CA TYR A 34 -4.75 2.83 -0.92
C TYR A 34 -6.23 3.10 -1.20
N MET A 35 -6.76 4.20 -0.70
CA MET A 35 -8.11 4.68 -1.05
C MET A 35 -8.19 4.93 -2.56
N ASN A 36 -7.23 5.67 -3.13
CA ASN A 36 -7.18 5.94 -4.56
C ASN A 36 -7.04 4.65 -5.39
N ILE A 37 -6.18 3.71 -4.97
CA ILE A 37 -6.03 2.40 -5.62
C ILE A 37 -7.36 1.64 -5.60
N TYR A 38 -8.04 1.58 -4.45
CA TYR A 38 -9.31 0.86 -4.30
C TYR A 38 -10.40 1.46 -5.20
N GLU A 39 -10.55 2.79 -5.21
CA GLU A 39 -11.53 3.48 -6.04
C GLU A 39 -11.29 3.25 -7.54
N LEU A 40 -10.03 3.37 -7.98
CA LEU A 40 -9.65 3.14 -9.38
C LEU A 40 -9.78 1.67 -9.78
N ALA A 41 -9.59 0.73 -8.85
CA ALA A 41 -9.77 -0.70 -9.09
C ALA A 41 -11.26 -1.04 -9.25
N GLY A 42 -12.13 -0.47 -8.42
CA GLY A 42 -13.58 -0.66 -8.52
C GLY A 42 -14.19 0.01 -9.75
N ASN A 43 -13.70 1.20 -10.13
CA ASN A 43 -14.20 1.97 -11.26
C ASN A 43 -13.60 1.52 -12.60
N GLY A 44 -14.00 0.31 -13.03
CA GLY A 44 -13.67 -0.23 -14.34
C GLY A 44 -12.33 -0.97 -14.44
N GLY A 45 -11.77 -1.42 -13.31
CA GLY A 45 -10.67 -2.40 -13.26
C GLY A 45 -9.35 -1.90 -13.84
N ARG A 46 -9.06 -0.60 -13.74
CA ARG A 46 -7.95 0.04 -14.48
C ARG A 46 -6.61 -0.03 -13.73
N ILE A 47 -6.63 -0.26 -12.42
CA ILE A 47 -5.45 -0.48 -11.59
C ILE A 47 -5.57 -1.82 -10.87
N GLY A 48 -4.48 -2.57 -10.78
CA GLY A 48 -4.42 -3.90 -10.16
C GLY A 48 -3.99 -3.88 -8.69
N GLY A 49 -3.44 -2.76 -8.20
CA GLY A 49 -2.98 -2.64 -6.82
C GLY A 49 -1.77 -1.74 -6.66
N GLY A 50 -1.07 -1.91 -5.55
CA GLY A 50 0.20 -1.24 -5.29
C GLY A 50 1.05 -1.97 -4.24
N LEU A 51 2.34 -1.68 -4.24
CA LEU A 51 3.36 -2.30 -3.40
C LEU A 51 4.09 -1.21 -2.60
N VAL A 52 4.12 -1.38 -1.28
CA VAL A 52 4.91 -0.49 -0.41
C VAL A 52 6.40 -0.78 -0.58
N TRP A 53 7.19 0.28 -0.56
CA TRP A 53 8.63 0.21 -0.38
C TRP A 53 8.95 0.62 1.06
N GLN A 54 9.53 -0.22 1.90
CA GLN A 54 9.66 -1.68 1.73
C GLN A 54 9.42 -2.40 3.06
N ILE A 55 8.95 -3.65 3.02
CA ILE A 55 8.83 -4.47 4.23
C ILE A 55 10.21 -5.03 4.57
N ALA A 56 10.62 -4.90 5.83
CA ALA A 56 11.85 -5.48 6.34
C ALA A 56 11.55 -6.43 7.52
N ALA A 57 12.44 -7.40 7.73
CA ALA A 57 12.41 -8.25 8.93
C ALA A 57 13.18 -7.59 10.08
N GLU A 58 12.95 -8.06 11.30
CA GLU A 58 13.77 -7.69 12.46
C GLU A 58 15.24 -8.09 12.23
N GLY A 59 16.19 -7.27 12.67
CA GLY A 59 17.62 -7.53 12.51
C GLY A 59 18.20 -7.15 11.14
N MET A 60 17.45 -6.42 10.31
CA MET A 60 17.88 -5.95 8.98
C MET A 60 18.31 -4.48 8.96
N GLU A 61 18.70 -3.90 10.09
CA GLU A 61 18.94 -2.46 10.25
C GLU A 61 19.98 -1.91 9.25
N SER A 62 20.96 -2.73 8.85
CA SER A 62 21.97 -2.34 7.85
C SER A 62 21.41 -2.09 6.44
N TYR A 63 20.19 -2.55 6.16
CA TYR A 63 19.49 -2.37 4.88
C TYR A 63 18.46 -1.23 4.91
N TYR A 64 18.29 -0.56 6.06
CA TYR A 64 17.27 0.47 6.21
C TYR A 64 17.63 1.74 5.42
N ASP A 65 16.84 2.04 4.40
CA ASP A 65 16.96 3.24 3.59
C ASP A 65 16.11 4.40 4.11
N GLY A 66 15.32 4.18 5.17
CA GLY A 66 14.38 5.13 5.76
C GLY A 66 12.92 4.81 5.46
N TYR A 67 12.66 3.93 4.48
CA TYR A 67 11.31 3.52 4.09
C TYR A 67 10.88 2.19 4.68
N GLU A 68 11.76 1.52 5.41
CA GLU A 68 11.49 0.21 5.98
C GLU A 68 10.24 0.22 6.88
N ILE A 69 9.47 -0.85 6.74
CA ILE A 69 8.30 -1.18 7.54
C ILE A 69 8.60 -2.53 8.20
N VAL A 70 8.89 -2.51 9.49
CA VAL A 70 9.10 -3.74 10.26
C VAL A 70 7.78 -4.09 10.93
N LEU A 71 7.04 -5.06 10.40
CA LEU A 71 5.62 -5.29 10.76
C LEU A 71 5.38 -5.56 12.26
N SER A 72 6.35 -6.12 12.97
CA SER A 72 6.28 -6.34 14.42
C SER A 72 6.41 -5.05 15.24
N GLN A 73 7.11 -4.05 14.69
CA GLN A 73 7.39 -2.75 15.32
C GLN A 73 6.39 -1.68 14.85
N ASP A 74 6.12 -1.61 13.54
CA ASP A 74 5.24 -0.64 12.88
C ASP A 74 3.78 -1.14 12.84
N ARG A 75 3.22 -1.46 14.01
CA ARG A 75 1.91 -2.14 14.13
C ARG A 75 0.75 -1.39 13.48
N SER A 76 0.73 -0.05 13.58
CA SER A 76 -0.33 0.77 12.98
C SER A 76 -0.26 0.74 11.45
N THR A 77 0.94 0.88 10.89
CA THR A 77 1.19 0.70 9.45
C THR A 77 0.79 -0.70 9.00
N GLY A 78 1.20 -1.74 9.74
CA GLY A 78 0.81 -3.12 9.46
C GLY A 78 -0.72 -3.31 9.43
N SER A 79 -1.45 -2.64 10.33
CA SER A 79 -2.92 -2.61 10.31
C SER A 79 -3.46 -2.01 9.01
N VAL A 80 -2.93 -0.85 8.56
CA VAL A 80 -3.30 -0.21 7.29
C VAL A 80 -3.08 -1.16 6.11
N LEU A 81 -1.90 -1.79 6.00
CA LEU A 81 -1.60 -2.74 4.92
C LEU A 81 -2.60 -3.91 4.92
N SER A 82 -2.86 -4.49 6.09
CA SER A 82 -3.76 -5.64 6.24
C SER A 82 -5.20 -5.30 5.88
N GLN A 83 -5.67 -4.10 6.26
CA GLN A 83 -7.01 -3.62 5.93
C GLN A 83 -7.15 -3.42 4.43
N GLN A 84 -6.14 -2.83 3.77
CA GLN A 84 -6.18 -2.69 2.32
C GLN A 84 -6.20 -4.04 1.62
N ALA A 85 -5.33 -4.98 2.01
CA ALA A 85 -5.29 -6.32 1.40
C ALA A 85 -6.67 -7.01 1.46
N ARG A 86 -7.34 -6.91 2.62
CA ARG A 86 -8.72 -7.42 2.77
C ARG A 86 -9.73 -6.72 1.88
N LYS A 87 -9.67 -5.38 1.76
CA LYS A 87 -10.56 -4.61 0.87
C LYS A 87 -10.40 -5.02 -0.59
N MET A 88 -9.17 -5.16 -1.07
CA MET A 88 -8.88 -5.57 -2.45
C MET A 88 -9.34 -7.01 -2.74
N ALA A 89 -9.13 -7.95 -1.81
CA ALA A 89 -9.62 -9.32 -1.95
C ALA A 89 -11.16 -9.39 -2.01
N MET A 90 -11.85 -8.58 -1.18
CA MET A 90 -13.30 -8.47 -1.24
C MET A 90 -13.78 -7.87 -2.56
N LEU A 91 -13.10 -6.82 -3.04
CA LEU A 91 -13.41 -6.18 -4.32
C LEU A 91 -13.27 -7.16 -5.49
N GLU A 92 -12.20 -7.94 -5.52
CA GLU A 92 -12.01 -8.98 -6.53
C GLU A 92 -13.19 -9.96 -6.54
N ARG A 93 -13.61 -10.45 -5.36
CA ARG A 93 -14.75 -11.37 -5.25
C ARG A 93 -16.05 -10.74 -5.76
N ILE A 94 -16.29 -9.47 -5.45
CA ILE A 94 -17.45 -8.73 -5.94
C ILE A 94 -17.41 -8.63 -7.48
N LEU A 95 -16.29 -8.18 -8.05
CA LEU A 95 -16.15 -8.00 -9.50
C LEU A 95 -16.33 -9.32 -10.26
N ARG A 96 -15.83 -10.44 -9.71
CA ARG A 96 -16.03 -11.78 -10.29
C ARG A 96 -17.49 -12.25 -10.26
N SER A 97 -18.30 -11.79 -9.32
CA SER A 97 -19.73 -12.14 -9.25
C SER A 97 -20.59 -11.50 -10.34
N PHE A 98 -20.06 -10.50 -11.05
CA PHE A 98 -20.72 -9.81 -12.16
C PHE A 98 -20.22 -10.27 -13.54
N GLN A 99 -19.31 -11.24 -13.60
CA GLN A 99 -18.87 -11.93 -14.84
C GLN A 99 -19.63 -13.24 -15.01
#